data_AF-A0A9P0NXC6-F1
#
_entry.id   AF-A0A9P0NXC6-F1
#
_cell.length_a   1.000
_cell.length_b   1.000
_cell.length_c   1.000
_cell.angle_alpha   90.00
_cell.angle_beta   90.00
_cell.angle_gamma   90.00
#
_symmetry.space_group_name_H-M   'P 1'
#
loop_
_entity.id
_entity.type
_entity.pdbx_description
1 polymer ?
#
loop_
_entity_poly.entity_id
_entity_poly.type
_entity_poly.pdbx_seq_one_letter_code
_entity_poly.pdbx_strand_id
1 'polypeptide(L)' 'MSQRNNEVLGDFIEIYKSEPCLWKVKDNDYRNRDQRDAAYRKLVNKLKEIEPDANETLVKKKSTV' A
#
# COMPACT_ATOMS: atom_id res chain seq x y z
N MET A 1 23.36 2.92 6.75
CA MET A 1 22.13 2.83 5.93
C MET A 1 21.09 2.12 6.79
N SER A 2 20.06 2.79 7.32
CA SER A 2 18.88 2.10 7.92
C SER A 2 17.73 3.01 8.40
N GLN A 3 17.84 4.34 8.43
CA GLN A 3 16.76 5.18 8.95
C GLN A 3 15.55 5.31 7.99
N ARG A 4 15.80 5.45 6.68
CA ARG A 4 14.76 5.80 5.69
C ARG A 4 13.65 4.76 5.50
N ASN A 5 13.95 3.48 5.71
CA ASN A 5 12.96 2.42 5.49
C ASN A 5 11.84 2.48 6.52
N ASN A 6 12.14 2.83 7.78
CA ASN A 6 11.11 2.88 8.82
C ASN A 6 10.14 4.06 8.63
N GLU A 7 10.62 5.20 8.17
CA GLU A 7 9.77 6.37 7.90
C GLU A 7 8.82 6.06 6.73
N VAL A 8 9.35 5.49 5.65
CA VAL A 8 8.56 5.11 4.47
C VAL A 8 7.57 3.97 4.77
N LEU A 9 7.96 3.01 5.61
CA LEU A 9 7.05 1.96 6.10
C LEU A 9 5.98 2.52 7.04
N GLY A 10 6.31 3.53 7.86
CA GLY A 10 5.35 4.25 8.69
C GLY A 10 4.27 4.92 7.84
N ASP A 11 4.68 5.73 6.87
CA ASP A 11 3.78 6.37 5.90
C ASP A 11 2.94 5.31 5.14
N PHE A 12 3.56 4.21 4.73
CA PHE A 12 2.86 3.10 4.08
C PHE A 12 1.75 2.52 4.97
N ILE A 13 2.01 2.30 6.27
CA ILE A 13 1.02 1.77 7.20
C ILE A 13 -0.12 2.77 7.43
N GLU A 14 0.18 4.07 7.51
CA GLU A 14 -0.84 5.10 7.64
C GLU A 14 -1.76 5.17 6.41
N ILE A 15 -1.18 5.16 5.21
CA ILE A 15 -1.94 5.12 3.95
C ILE A 15 -2.77 3.84 3.89
N TYR A 16 -2.20 2.68 4.23
CA TYR A 16 -2.90 1.40 4.22
C TYR A 16 -4.08 1.38 5.20
N LYS A 17 -3.92 1.96 6.40
CA LYS A 17 -5.01 2.10 7.38
C LYS A 17 -6.09 3.08 6.92
N SER A 18 -5.69 4.18 6.29
CA SER A 18 -6.61 5.21 5.79
C SER A 18 -7.44 4.76 4.59
N GLU A 19 -7.05 3.68 3.91
CA GLU A 19 -7.71 3.16 2.71
C GLU A 19 -8.49 1.86 3.05
N PRO A 20 -9.72 1.95 3.59
CA PRO A 20 -10.53 0.78 3.92
C PRO A 20 -10.85 -0.09 2.71
N CYS A 21 -10.76 0.44 1.49
CA CYS A 21 -10.91 -0.30 0.24
C CYS A 21 -9.88 -1.44 0.05
N LEU A 22 -8.77 -1.44 0.81
CA LEU A 22 -7.73 -2.47 0.74
C LEU A 22 -7.96 -3.64 1.70
N TRP A 23 -8.35 -3.37 2.95
CA TRP A 23 -8.43 -4.38 4.01
C TRP A 23 -9.86 -4.69 4.46
N LYS A 24 -10.82 -3.78 4.23
CA LYS A 24 -12.18 -3.88 4.73
C LYS A 24 -13.11 -4.47 3.67
N VAL A 25 -13.05 -5.79 3.52
CA VAL A 25 -13.86 -6.58 2.56
C VAL A 25 -15.38 -6.36 2.72
N LYS A 26 -15.83 -5.99 3.93
CA LYS A 26 -17.24 -5.71 4.23
C LYS A 26 -17.71 -4.30 3.83
N ASP A 27 -16.82 -3.42 3.40
CA ASP A 27 -17.21 -2.07 2.97
C ASP A 27 -17.71 -2.09 1.52
N ASN A 28 -18.73 -1.29 1.21
CA ASN A 28 -19.26 -1.21 -0.16
C ASN A 28 -18.18 -0.72 -1.15
N ASP A 29 -17.26 0.12 -0.67
CA ASP A 29 -16.12 0.62 -1.44
C ASP A 29 -15.03 -0.42 -1.72
N TYR A 30 -15.04 -1.60 -1.08
CA TYR A 30 -14.10 -2.68 -1.42
C TYR A 30 -14.27 -3.16 -2.87
N ARG A 31 -15.48 -3.03 -3.42
CA ARG A 31 -15.77 -3.35 -4.82
C ARG A 31 -15.29 -2.29 -5.80
N ASN A 32 -14.87 -1.12 -5.32
CA ASN A 32 -14.51 0.00 -6.15
C ASN A 32 -13.07 -0.17 -6.66
N ARG A 33 -12.92 -0.78 -7.84
CA ARG A 33 -11.61 -1.07 -8.45
C ARG A 33 -10.76 0.19 -8.58
N ASP A 34 -11.36 1.31 -8.97
CA ASP A 34 -10.64 2.58 -9.13
C ASP A 34 -10.03 3.08 -7.82
N GLN A 35 -10.76 3.02 -6.71
CA GLN A 35 -10.21 3.39 -5.40
C GLN A 35 -9.10 2.43 -4.97
N ARG A 36 -9.28 1.14 -5.22
CA ARG A 36 -8.30 0.13 -4.86
C ARG A 36 -7.00 0.31 -5.64
N ASP A 37 -7.08 0.50 -6.95
CA ASP A 37 -5.92 0.77 -7.80
C ASP A 37 -5.28 2.11 -7.43
N ALA A 38 -6.05 3.16 -7.13
CA ALA A 38 -5.50 4.43 -6.66
C ALA A 38 -4.73 4.28 -5.33
N ALA A 39 -5.29 3.55 -4.36
CA ALA A 39 -4.67 3.26 -3.07
C ALA A 39 -3.39 2.43 -3.24
N TYR A 40 -3.42 1.37 -4.05
CA TYR A 40 -2.23 0.58 -4.38
C TYR A 40 -1.16 1.42 -5.08
N ARG A 41 -1.53 2.31 -6.00
CA ARG A 41 -0.59 3.21 -6.69
C ARG A 41 0.13 4.15 -5.72
N LYS A 42 -0.59 4.70 -4.74
CA LYS A 42 0.00 5.53 -3.66
C LYS A 42 1.01 4.72 -2.86
N LEU A 43 0.63 3.52 -2.43
CA LEU A 43 1.48 2.61 -1.64
C LEU A 43 2.75 2.20 -2.41
N VAL A 44 2.62 1.85 -3.69
CA VAL A 44 3.74 1.50 -4.56
C VAL A 44 4.68 2.68 -4.77
N ASN A 45 4.15 3.87 -5.04
CA ASN A 45 4.99 5.06 -5.19
C ASN A 45 5.79 5.36 -3.92
N LYS A 46 5.18 5.16 -2.74
CA LYS A 46 5.87 5.35 -1.46
C LYS A 46 6.95 4.31 -1.22
N LEU A 47 6.66 3.03 -1.49
CA LEU A 47 7.63 1.95 -1.41
C LEU A 47 8.77 2.08 -2.42
N LYS A 48 8.52 2.65 -3.60
CA LYS A 48 9.56 2.91 -4.62
C LYS A 48 10.67 3.84 -4.16
N GLU A 49 10.42 4.68 -3.15
CA GLU A 49 11.44 5.55 -2.56
C GLU A 49 12.55 4.75 -1.82
N ILE A 50 12.23 3.53 -1.37
CA ILE A 50 13.17 2.65 -0.62
C ILE A 50 13.54 1.39 -1.40
N GLU A 51 12.59 0.82 -2.13
CA GLU A 51 12.77 -0.32 -3.02
C GLU A 51 12.27 0.06 -4.41
N PRO A 52 13.15 0.47 -5.34
CA PRO A 52 12.73 0.82 -6.70
C PRO A 52 12.08 -0.34 -7.47
N ASP A 53 12.28 -1.59 -7.02
CA ASP A 53 11.62 -2.80 -7.55
C ASP A 53 10.17 -2.96 -7.06
N ALA A 54 9.75 -2.17 -6.07
CA ALA A 54 8.41 -2.26 -5.51
C ALA A 54 7.35 -2.02 -6.58
N ASN A 55 6.48 -3.01 -6.77
CA ASN A 55 5.34 -2.98 -7.67
C ASN A 55 4.08 -3.43 -6.93
N GLU A 56 2.90 -3.18 -7.51
CA GLU A 56 1.63 -3.60 -6.88
C GLU A 56 1.62 -5.10 -6.54
N THR A 57 2.27 -5.91 -7.37
CA THR A 57 2.42 -7.35 -7.16
C THR A 57 3.18 -7.65 -5.87
N LEU A 58 4.22 -6.87 -5.55
CA LEU A 58 4.98 -6.97 -4.30
C LEU A 58 4.15 -6.51 -3.10
N VAL A 59 3.40 -5.40 -3.23
CA VAL A 59 2.50 -4.92 -2.16
C VAL A 59 1.41 -5.95 -1.86
N LYS A 60 0.77 -6.50 -2.89
CA LYS A 60 -0.22 -7.58 -2.77
C LYS A 60 0.40 -8.81 -2.10
N LYS A 61 1.58 -9.24 -2.56
CA LYS A 61 2.29 -10.40 -2.02
C LYS A 61 2.69 -10.20 -0.55
N LYS A 62 3.14 -9.00 -0.16
CA LYS A 62 3.53 -8.64 1.21
C LYS A 62 2.35 -8.54 2.18
N SER A 63 1.13 -8.34 1.67
CA SER A 63 -0.10 -8.40 2.48
C SER A 63 -0.63 -9.82 2.74
N THR A 64 -0.09 -10.85 2.06
CA THR A 64 -0.63 -12.23 2.04
C THR A 64 0.30 -13.26 2.68
N VAL A 65 1.46 -12.88 3.21
CA VAL A 65 2.40 -13.78 3.92
C VAL A 65 2.52 -13.45 5.39
#